data_AF-A0A9D7Y0M1-F1
#
_entry.id   AF-A0A9D7Y0M1-F1
#
_cell.length_a   1.000
_cell.length_b   1.000
_cell.length_c   1.000
_cell.angle_alpha   90.00
_cell.angle_beta   90.00
_cell.angle_gamma   90.00
#
_symmetry.space_group_name_H-M   'P 1'
#
loop_
_entity.id
_entity.type
_entity.pdbx_description
1 polymer ?
#
loop_
_entity_poly.entity_id
_entity_poly.type
_entity_poly.pdbx_seq_one_letter_code
_entity_poly.pdbx_strand_id
1 'polypeptide(L)'
;MKNINIKKIIPYVVPILIMYLVNVAYFFPHFEGKVLKAGDLVQSTAMSEEIATYAAKDNKEILWTNSMFGGMPAYQIGGSKPTNFLTYSEPLLSLFVKPFSPPAMILTGMICFFIMMLVLGINPWVSLIGALFFGLSTNNFILIDAGHPTKLYTICFSPLVIAGVISAYRQQFLIGASLFGIGFGLNVASNHPQMTYYLGMTIGLLVLYYLGLTILKSMNGATS
;
A
#
# COMPACT_ATOMS: atom_id res chain seq x y z
N MET A 1 -3.86 -37.25 4.79
CA MET A 1 -4.13 -35.80 4.95
C MET A 1 -3.31 -35.32 6.13
N LYS A 2 -2.41 -34.37 5.94
CA LYS A 2 -1.48 -33.90 6.98
C LYS A 2 -2.31 -33.15 8.04
N ASN A 3 -2.37 -33.66 9.28
CA ASN A 3 -3.11 -33.00 10.37
C ASN A 3 -2.58 -31.56 10.54
N ILE A 4 -3.40 -30.58 10.18
CA ILE A 4 -3.07 -29.16 10.33
C ILE A 4 -3.06 -28.89 11.84
N ASN A 5 -1.87 -28.60 12.38
CA ASN A 5 -1.73 -28.31 13.80
C ASN A 5 -2.19 -26.86 14.06
N ILE A 6 -3.46 -26.72 14.43
CA ILE A 6 -4.15 -25.44 14.68
C ILE A 6 -3.35 -24.54 15.63
N LYS A 7 -2.67 -25.11 16.63
CA LYS A 7 -1.84 -24.35 17.59
C LYS A 7 -0.71 -23.55 16.94
N LYS A 8 -0.22 -23.97 15.77
CA LYS A 8 0.82 -23.26 15.01
C LYS A 8 0.28 -22.10 14.15
N ILE A 9 -1.01 -22.10 13.86
CA ILE A 9 -1.67 -21.08 13.01
C ILE A 9 -2.22 -19.92 13.85
N ILE A 10 -2.65 -20.21 15.08
CA ILE A 10 -3.16 -19.23 16.06
C ILE A 10 -2.32 -17.95 16.13
N PRO A 11 -0.98 -17.99 16.28
CA PRO A 11 -0.19 -16.76 16.44
C PRO A 11 -0.14 -15.88 15.18
N TYR A 12 -0.62 -16.35 14.03
CA TYR A 12 -0.69 -15.55 12.80
C TYR A 12 -2.10 -15.05 12.52
N VAL A 13 -3.12 -15.89 12.76
CA VAL A 13 -4.53 -15.56 12.49
C VAL A 13 -5.10 -14.63 13.56
N VAL A 14 -4.78 -14.85 14.83
CA VAL A 14 -5.31 -14.03 15.93
C VAL A 14 -4.89 -12.57 15.82
N PRO A 15 -3.61 -12.23 15.56
CA PRO A 15 -3.22 -10.84 15.28
C PRO A 15 -4.00 -10.19 14.14
N ILE A 16 -4.20 -10.89 13.04
CA ILE A 16 -4.95 -10.37 11.88
C ILE A 16 -6.39 -10.06 12.28
N LEU A 17 -7.02 -10.94 13.05
CA LEU A 17 -8.38 -10.74 13.55
C LEU A 17 -8.45 -9.57 14.54
N ILE A 18 -7.46 -9.40 15.42
CA ILE A 18 -7.38 -8.24 16.33
C ILE A 18 -7.24 -6.94 15.53
N MET A 19 -6.34 -6.87 14.55
CA MET A 19 -6.18 -5.69 13.68
C MET A 19 -7.50 -5.34 12.97
N TYR A 20 -8.21 -6.36 12.46
CA TYR A 20 -9.51 -6.18 11.85
C TYR A 20 -10.54 -5.60 12.83
N LEU A 21 -10.68 -6.19 14.02
CA LEU A 21 -11.64 -5.71 15.02
C LEU A 21 -11.35 -4.28 15.48
N VAL A 22 -10.08 -3.94 15.73
CA VAL A 22 -9.67 -2.58 16.10
C VAL A 22 -10.00 -1.60 14.99
N ASN A 23 -9.72 -1.96 13.73
CA ASN A 23 -10.03 -1.11 12.59
C ASN A 23 -11.54 -0.88 12.43
N VAL A 24 -12.36 -1.94 12.55
CA VAL A 24 -13.83 -1.81 12.49
C VAL A 24 -14.37 -0.97 13.64
N ALA A 25 -13.86 -1.17 14.86
CA ALA A 25 -14.29 -0.40 16.02
C ALA A 25 -13.99 1.10 15.86
N TYR A 26 -12.80 1.44 15.38
CA TYR A 26 -12.42 2.84 15.15
C TYR A 26 -13.23 3.50 14.04
N PHE A 27 -13.40 2.80 12.91
CA PHE A 27 -14.14 3.30 11.76
C PHE A 27 -15.63 2.97 11.79
N PHE A 28 -16.20 2.64 12.96
CA PHE A 28 -17.63 2.37 13.09
C PHE A 28 -18.53 3.46 12.45
N PRO A 29 -18.25 4.77 12.63
CA PRO A 29 -19.02 5.83 11.97
C PRO A 29 -19.04 5.75 10.44
N HIS A 30 -17.98 5.23 9.82
CA HIS A 30 -17.92 5.04 8.37
C HIS A 30 -18.94 4.00 7.88
N PHE A 31 -19.13 2.93 8.65
CA PHE A 31 -20.12 1.89 8.35
C PHE A 31 -21.56 2.35 8.56
N GLU A 32 -21.78 3.39 9.37
CA GLU A 32 -23.06 4.08 9.49
C GLU A 32 -23.36 5.01 8.30
N GLY A 33 -22.47 5.07 7.30
CA GLY A 33 -22.63 5.91 6.11
C GLY A 33 -22.14 7.34 6.30
N LYS A 34 -21.44 7.66 7.39
CA LYS A 34 -20.80 8.97 7.54
C LYS A 34 -19.58 9.05 6.64
N VAL A 35 -19.52 10.09 5.83
CA VAL A 35 -18.43 10.33 4.87
C VAL A 35 -17.70 11.60 5.26
N LEU A 36 -16.36 11.54 5.22
CA LEU A 36 -15.51 12.72 5.40
C LEU A 36 -15.58 13.59 4.14
N LYS A 37 -15.88 14.88 4.32
CA LYS A 37 -15.79 15.86 3.22
C LYS A 37 -14.36 16.35 3.10
N ALA A 38 -13.53 15.62 2.37
CA ALA A 38 -12.17 16.06 2.05
C ALA A 38 -12.20 17.09 0.92
N GLY A 39 -11.68 18.29 1.17
CA GLY A 39 -11.65 19.39 0.19
C GLY A 39 -10.96 19.02 -1.13
N ASP A 40 -9.84 18.30 -1.03
CA ASP A 40 -9.09 17.86 -2.22
C ASP A 40 -9.84 16.82 -3.04
N LEU A 41 -10.69 15.99 -2.42
CA LEU A 41 -11.52 15.04 -3.16
C LEU A 41 -12.58 15.78 -3.99
N VAL A 42 -13.18 16.82 -3.41
CA VAL A 42 -14.14 17.69 -4.10
C VAL A 42 -13.46 18.42 -5.24
N GLN A 43 -12.27 19.00 -4.99
CA GLN A 43 -11.49 19.67 -6.02
C GLN A 43 -11.07 18.69 -7.12
N SER A 44 -10.61 17.48 -6.77
CA SER A 44 -10.24 16.44 -7.75
C SER A 44 -11.42 16.06 -8.63
N THR A 45 -12.60 15.90 -8.05
CA THR A 45 -13.81 15.57 -8.81
C THR A 45 -14.17 16.71 -9.77
N ALA A 46 -14.09 17.96 -9.30
CA ALA A 46 -14.32 19.13 -10.15
C ALA A 46 -13.31 19.23 -11.31
N MET A 47 -12.04 18.87 -11.08
CA MET A 47 -11.00 18.84 -12.12
C MET A 47 -11.26 17.75 -13.18
N SER A 48 -11.85 16.62 -12.79
CA SER A 48 -12.15 15.48 -13.68
C SER A 48 -13.46 15.63 -14.46
N GLU A 49 -14.31 16.60 -14.11
CA GLU A 49 -15.71 16.67 -14.57
C GLU A 49 -15.83 16.82 -16.09
N GLU A 50 -14.96 17.63 -16.72
CA GLU A 50 -14.94 17.78 -18.19
C GLU A 50 -14.63 16.44 -18.86
N ILE A 51 -13.63 15.71 -18.35
CA ILE A 51 -13.23 14.41 -18.88
C ILE A 51 -14.38 13.41 -18.76
N ALA A 52 -15.03 13.37 -17.59
CA ALA A 52 -16.17 12.50 -17.35
C ALA A 52 -17.36 12.85 -18.26
N THR A 53 -17.65 14.14 -18.44
CA THR A 53 -18.76 14.62 -19.27
C THR A 53 -18.53 14.33 -20.76
N TYR A 54 -17.31 14.51 -21.27
CA TYR A 54 -16.95 14.17 -22.65
C TYR A 54 -16.99 12.66 -22.90
N ALA A 55 -16.46 11.86 -21.96
CA ALA A 55 -16.53 10.41 -22.03
C ALA A 55 -18.00 9.92 -22.08
N ALA A 56 -18.89 10.51 -21.28
CA ALA A 56 -20.31 10.17 -21.26
C ALA A 56 -21.07 10.58 -22.53
N LYS A 57 -20.68 11.66 -23.20
CA LYS A 57 -21.35 12.19 -24.41
C LYS A 57 -20.88 11.54 -25.70
N ASP A 58 -19.57 11.50 -25.92
CA ASP A 58 -19.00 11.13 -27.22
C ASP A 58 -18.41 9.71 -27.22
N ASN A 59 -18.47 9.02 -26.06
CA ASN A 59 -17.86 7.70 -25.84
C ASN A 59 -16.37 7.65 -26.26
N LYS A 60 -15.71 8.82 -26.19
CA LYS A 60 -14.31 9.04 -26.57
C LYS A 60 -13.57 9.63 -25.39
N GLU A 61 -12.40 9.08 -25.14
CA GLU A 61 -11.51 9.56 -24.09
C GLU A 61 -10.74 10.79 -24.59
N ILE A 62 -10.69 11.83 -23.76
CA ILE A 62 -9.89 13.02 -24.03
C ILE A 62 -8.59 12.95 -23.22
N LEU A 63 -7.47 13.21 -23.89
CA LEU A 63 -6.14 13.22 -23.27
C LEU A 63 -5.72 14.61 -22.78
N TRP A 64 -6.55 15.62 -23.04
CA TRP A 64 -6.36 17.01 -22.67
C TRP A 64 -7.69 17.61 -22.23
N THR A 65 -7.72 18.30 -21.09
CA THR A 65 -8.88 19.08 -20.60
C THR A 65 -8.55 20.56 -20.73
N ASN A 66 -9.52 21.38 -21.10
CA ASN A 66 -9.36 22.84 -21.20
C ASN A 66 -9.85 23.57 -19.92
N SER A 67 -10.56 22.87 -19.04
CA SER A 67 -11.18 23.44 -17.84
C SER A 67 -10.19 23.85 -16.74
N MET A 68 -8.91 23.45 -16.86
CA MET A 68 -7.88 23.81 -15.90
C MET A 68 -6.85 24.78 -16.49
N PHE A 69 -6.96 26.07 -16.16
CA PHE A 69 -5.94 27.12 -16.42
C PHE A 69 -5.35 27.11 -17.85
N GLY A 70 -6.20 27.04 -18.88
CA GLY A 70 -5.76 27.03 -20.29
C GLY A 70 -5.38 25.64 -20.82
N GLY A 71 -5.39 24.63 -19.94
CA GLY A 71 -5.48 23.22 -20.26
C GLY A 71 -4.41 22.37 -19.56
N MET A 72 -4.71 21.07 -19.40
CA MET A 72 -3.75 20.11 -18.87
C MET A 72 -3.96 18.68 -19.41
N PRO A 73 -2.93 17.82 -19.37
CA PRO A 73 -3.07 16.41 -19.73
C PRO A 73 -4.00 15.64 -18.77
N ALA A 74 -4.90 14.83 -19.31
CA ALA A 74 -5.91 14.09 -18.56
C ALA A 74 -5.37 12.87 -17.78
N TYR A 75 -4.17 12.39 -18.09
CA TYR A 75 -3.61 11.14 -17.55
C TYR A 75 -3.55 11.05 -16.01
N GLN A 76 -3.42 12.19 -15.32
CA GLN A 76 -3.30 12.24 -13.86
C GLN A 76 -4.60 12.56 -13.13
N ILE A 77 -5.65 12.98 -13.86
CA ILE A 77 -6.88 13.52 -13.27
C ILE A 77 -8.14 12.81 -13.74
N GLY A 78 -8.08 11.76 -14.56
CA GLY A 78 -9.30 11.04 -14.95
C GLY A 78 -9.27 10.36 -16.32
N GLY A 79 -8.20 10.54 -17.10
CA GLY A 79 -7.98 9.78 -18.32
C GLY A 79 -7.97 8.28 -18.02
N SER A 80 -8.75 7.52 -18.77
CA SER A 80 -8.87 6.06 -18.64
C SER A 80 -7.52 5.37 -18.79
N LYS A 81 -7.36 4.25 -18.08
CA LYS A 81 -6.20 3.37 -18.14
C LYS A 81 -6.66 2.02 -18.71
N PRO A 82 -6.87 1.91 -20.03
CA PRO A 82 -7.58 0.78 -20.64
C PRO A 82 -6.91 -0.60 -20.44
N THR A 83 -5.66 -0.67 -19.97
CA THR A 83 -4.88 -1.91 -19.92
C THR A 83 -4.23 -2.23 -18.57
N ASN A 84 -4.58 -1.52 -17.49
CA ASN A 84 -3.94 -1.79 -16.19
C ASN A 84 -4.70 -2.90 -15.42
N PHE A 85 -4.21 -4.14 -15.52
CA PHE A 85 -4.72 -5.29 -14.77
C PHE A 85 -4.66 -5.10 -13.24
N LEU A 86 -3.79 -4.21 -12.73
CA LEU A 86 -3.76 -3.85 -11.30
C LEU A 86 -4.92 -2.93 -10.87
N THR A 87 -5.66 -2.36 -11.82
CA THR A 87 -6.92 -1.67 -11.50
C THR A 87 -8.01 -2.68 -11.10
N TYR A 88 -7.89 -3.94 -11.55
CA TYR A 88 -8.76 -5.05 -11.15
C TYR A 88 -8.30 -5.75 -9.87
N SER A 89 -7.05 -5.54 -9.43
CA SER A 89 -6.69 -5.83 -8.04
C SER A 89 -7.22 -4.70 -7.18
N GLU A 90 -8.54 -4.71 -6.96
CA GLU A 90 -9.06 -4.20 -5.71
C GLU A 90 -8.13 -4.69 -4.59
N PRO A 91 -7.78 -3.86 -3.59
CA PRO A 91 -6.91 -4.29 -2.50
C PRO A 91 -7.32 -5.69 -2.05
N LEU A 92 -6.35 -6.57 -1.75
CA LEU A 92 -6.56 -7.97 -1.27
C LEU A 92 -7.65 -8.13 -0.17
N LEU A 93 -8.12 -7.02 0.40
CA LEU A 93 -9.16 -6.84 1.40
C LEU A 93 -10.56 -6.47 0.87
N SER A 94 -10.80 -6.44 -0.44
CA SER A 94 -12.14 -6.12 -0.97
C SER A 94 -13.24 -7.13 -0.58
N LEU A 95 -12.83 -8.29 -0.04
CA LEU A 95 -13.72 -9.29 0.55
C LEU A 95 -14.49 -8.79 1.79
N PHE A 96 -14.03 -7.75 2.50
CA PHE A 96 -14.65 -7.34 3.77
C PHE A 96 -14.89 -5.82 3.92
N VAL A 97 -14.23 -4.98 3.12
CA VAL A 97 -14.39 -3.51 3.17
C VAL A 97 -14.37 -2.97 1.75
N LYS A 98 -15.24 -2.00 1.44
CA LYS A 98 -15.25 -1.36 0.11
C LYS A 98 -13.82 -0.92 -0.27
N PRO A 99 -13.33 -1.29 -1.46
CA PRO A 99 -12.02 -0.86 -1.92
C PRO A 99 -11.95 0.68 -1.96
N PHE A 100 -10.77 1.24 -1.67
CA PHE A 100 -10.55 2.70 -1.56
C PHE A 100 -11.26 3.43 -0.41
N SER A 101 -11.79 2.71 0.58
CA SER A 101 -12.27 3.33 1.81
C SER A 101 -11.16 3.52 2.85
N PRO A 102 -11.25 4.55 3.72
CA PRO A 102 -10.28 4.75 4.81
C PRO A 102 -10.02 3.52 5.69
N PRO A 103 -11.04 2.73 6.12
CA PRO A 103 -10.80 1.52 6.90
C PRO A 103 -10.03 0.46 6.11
N ALA A 104 -10.26 0.34 4.79
CA ALA A 104 -9.53 -0.60 3.95
C ALA A 104 -8.04 -0.21 3.83
N MET A 105 -7.75 1.09 3.68
CA MET A 105 -6.38 1.61 3.62
C MET A 105 -5.59 1.28 4.88
N ILE A 106 -6.14 1.64 6.05
CA ILE A 106 -5.47 1.44 7.33
C ILE A 106 -5.23 -0.05 7.59
N LEU A 107 -6.23 -0.89 7.37
CA LEU A 107 -6.09 -2.33 7.57
C LEU A 107 -5.08 -2.95 6.61
N THR A 108 -5.05 -2.50 5.35
CA THR A 108 -4.03 -2.92 4.37
C THR A 108 -2.63 -2.57 4.87
N GLY A 109 -2.43 -1.33 5.35
CA GLY A 109 -1.15 -0.89 5.90
C GLY A 109 -0.72 -1.72 7.11
N MET A 110 -1.64 -1.99 8.04
CA MET A 110 -1.38 -2.86 9.20
C MET A 110 -0.92 -4.26 8.76
N ILE A 111 -1.62 -4.88 7.80
CA ILE A 111 -1.28 -6.23 7.30
C ILE A 111 0.07 -6.24 6.58
N CYS A 112 0.33 -5.27 5.70
CA CYS A 112 1.60 -5.17 4.99
C CYS A 112 2.78 -4.98 5.97
N PHE A 113 2.61 -4.13 6.98
CA PHE A 113 3.62 -3.93 8.02
C PHE A 113 3.80 -5.18 8.90
N PHE A 114 2.72 -5.84 9.26
CA PHE A 114 2.75 -7.09 10.01
C PHE A 114 3.55 -8.17 9.27
N ILE A 115 3.31 -8.34 7.97
CA ILE A 115 4.07 -9.27 7.11
C ILE A 115 5.56 -8.91 7.10
N MET A 116 5.89 -7.61 6.96
CA MET A 116 7.29 -7.15 7.01
C MET A 116 7.97 -7.52 8.33
N MET A 117 7.30 -7.31 9.47
CA MET A 117 7.83 -7.66 10.79
C MET A 117 8.04 -9.17 10.94
N LEU A 118 7.14 -9.99 10.39
CA LEU A 118 7.32 -11.45 10.36
C LEU A 118 8.52 -11.86 9.50
N VAL A 119 8.71 -11.24 8.33
CA VAL A 119 9.88 -11.47 7.46
C VAL A 119 11.18 -11.11 8.18
N LEU A 120 11.18 -10.07 9.01
CA LEU A 120 12.31 -9.70 9.85
C LEU A 120 12.64 -10.75 10.92
N GLY A 121 11.72 -11.68 11.22
CA GLY A 121 11.86 -12.70 12.25
C GLY A 121 11.35 -12.26 13.63
N ILE A 122 10.54 -11.20 13.67
CA ILE A 122 9.98 -10.67 14.92
C ILE A 122 8.79 -11.52 15.36
N ASN A 123 8.63 -11.67 16.69
CA ASN A 123 7.52 -12.43 17.28
C ASN A 123 6.16 -11.87 16.80
N PRO A 124 5.20 -12.72 16.38
CA PRO A 124 3.89 -12.27 15.86
C PRO A 124 3.12 -11.32 16.79
N TRP A 125 3.24 -11.46 18.12
CA TRP A 125 2.57 -10.56 19.06
C TRP A 125 3.20 -9.17 19.10
N VAL A 126 4.52 -9.08 18.92
CA VAL A 126 5.23 -7.80 18.80
C VAL A 126 4.95 -7.18 17.43
N SER A 127 4.89 -8.01 16.39
CA SER A 127 4.50 -7.59 15.04
C SER A 127 3.10 -6.99 15.02
N LEU A 128 2.15 -7.53 15.81
CA LEU A 128 0.81 -6.97 15.98
C LEU A 128 0.86 -5.55 16.52
N ILE A 129 1.62 -5.33 17.61
CA ILE A 129 1.74 -4.00 18.24
C ILE A 129 2.36 -3.01 17.25
N GLY A 130 3.42 -3.41 16.54
CA GLY A 130 4.05 -2.57 15.52
C GLY A 130 3.09 -2.23 14.37
N ALA A 131 2.31 -3.20 13.91
CA ALA A 131 1.32 -3.01 12.86
C ALA A 131 0.21 -2.04 13.30
N LEU A 132 -0.29 -2.16 14.53
CA LEU A 132 -1.28 -1.24 15.10
C LEU A 132 -0.75 0.19 15.15
N PHE A 133 0.49 0.40 15.62
CA PHE A 133 1.10 1.73 15.64
C PHE A 133 1.33 2.29 14.24
N PHE A 134 1.73 1.46 13.29
CA PHE A 134 1.90 1.88 11.90
C PHE A 134 0.56 2.32 11.29
N GLY A 135 -0.48 1.50 11.43
CA GLY A 135 -1.81 1.79 10.89
C GLY A 135 -2.47 3.00 11.54
N LEU A 136 -2.48 3.05 12.88
CA LEU A 136 -3.11 4.12 13.66
C LEU A 136 -2.19 5.34 13.86
N SER A 137 -1.15 5.49 13.06
CA SER A 137 -0.29 6.65 13.13
C SER A 137 -1.05 7.93 12.73
N THR A 138 -0.79 9.03 13.45
CA THR A 138 -1.48 10.31 13.23
C THR A 138 -1.36 10.80 11.79
N ASN A 139 -0.21 10.56 11.14
CA ASN A 139 0.03 10.97 9.76
C ASN A 139 -0.97 10.32 8.80
N ASN A 140 -1.27 9.03 8.96
CA ASN A 140 -2.24 8.33 8.09
C ASN A 140 -3.62 8.99 8.15
N PHE A 141 -4.06 9.40 9.35
CA PHE A 141 -5.35 10.08 9.52
C PHE A 141 -5.36 11.48 8.92
N ILE A 142 -4.27 12.24 9.05
CA ILE A 142 -4.13 13.54 8.39
C ILE A 142 -4.23 13.40 6.87
N LEU A 143 -3.62 12.36 6.29
CA LEU A 143 -3.72 12.10 4.85
C LEU A 143 -5.13 11.71 4.40
N ILE A 144 -5.87 10.95 5.23
CA ILE A 144 -7.28 10.63 4.98
C ILE A 144 -8.12 11.90 4.97
N ASP A 145 -7.97 12.74 5.98
CA ASP A 145 -8.73 13.98 6.15
C ASP A 145 -8.44 14.99 5.02
N ALA A 146 -7.17 15.10 4.65
CA ALA A 146 -6.73 15.94 3.53
C ALA A 146 -7.22 15.42 2.16
N GLY A 147 -7.72 14.19 2.04
CA GLY A 147 -8.17 13.65 0.75
C GLY A 147 -7.04 13.18 -0.15
N HIS A 148 -5.98 12.61 0.41
CA HIS A 148 -4.85 12.04 -0.32
C HIS A 148 -4.81 10.50 -0.28
N PRO A 149 -5.84 9.80 -0.78
CA PRO A 149 -5.94 8.34 -0.68
C PRO A 149 -4.83 7.61 -1.44
N THR A 150 -4.37 8.18 -2.56
CA THR A 150 -3.28 7.62 -3.38
C THR A 150 -1.95 7.63 -2.63
N LYS A 151 -1.59 8.75 -1.99
CA LYS A 151 -0.40 8.85 -1.13
C LYS A 151 -0.42 7.80 -0.02
N LEU A 152 -1.56 7.70 0.67
CA LEU A 152 -1.71 6.77 1.78
C LEU A 152 -1.56 5.32 1.34
N TYR A 153 -2.21 4.89 0.25
CA TYR A 153 -2.04 3.54 -0.26
C TYR A 153 -0.59 3.22 -0.64
N THR A 154 0.11 4.15 -1.29
CA THR A 154 1.54 3.98 -1.60
C THR A 154 2.35 3.76 -0.32
N ILE A 155 2.09 4.50 0.75
CA ILE A 155 2.70 4.28 2.08
C ILE A 155 2.33 2.89 2.63
N CYS A 156 1.05 2.51 2.60
CA CYS A 156 0.57 1.23 3.13
C CYS A 156 1.19 0.01 2.43
N PHE A 157 1.47 0.08 1.12
CA PHE A 157 2.12 -1.01 0.37
C PHE A 157 3.65 -1.03 0.51
N SER A 158 4.26 0.08 0.93
CA SER A 158 5.72 0.21 1.04
C SER A 158 6.40 -0.85 1.93
N PRO A 159 5.85 -1.22 3.12
CA PRO A 159 6.40 -2.30 3.93
C PRO A 159 6.50 -3.64 3.21
N LEU A 160 5.55 -3.95 2.33
CA LEU A 160 5.54 -5.21 1.59
C LEU A 160 6.68 -5.29 0.58
N VAL A 161 6.99 -4.16 -0.08
CA VAL A 161 8.14 -4.02 -0.98
C VAL A 161 9.45 -4.23 -0.21
N ILE A 162 9.59 -3.57 0.94
CA ILE A 162 10.77 -3.69 1.81
C ILE A 162 10.93 -5.15 2.28
N ALA A 163 9.84 -5.79 2.70
CA ALA A 163 9.83 -7.20 3.08
C ALA A 163 10.32 -8.12 1.95
N GLY A 164 9.91 -7.84 0.70
CA GLY A 164 10.37 -8.57 -0.48
C GLY A 164 11.88 -8.46 -0.69
N VAL A 165 12.43 -7.24 -0.61
CA VAL A 165 13.88 -7.00 -0.74
C VAL A 165 14.66 -7.71 0.37
N ILE A 166 14.23 -7.60 1.63
CA ILE A 166 14.87 -8.26 2.76
C ILE A 166 14.85 -9.78 2.60
N SER A 167 13.73 -10.35 2.15
CA SER A 167 13.61 -11.79 1.90
C SER A 167 14.56 -12.28 0.81
N ALA A 168 14.77 -11.48 -0.24
CA ALA A 168 15.73 -11.79 -1.30
C ALA A 168 17.17 -11.87 -0.76
N TYR A 169 17.59 -10.94 0.11
CA TYR A 169 18.89 -11.00 0.78
C TYR A 169 19.03 -12.18 1.75
N ARG A 170 17.93 -12.67 2.30
CA ARG A 170 17.89 -13.89 3.13
C ARG A 170 17.83 -15.19 2.31
N GLN A 171 18.14 -15.15 1.01
CA GLN A 171 18.15 -16.30 0.09
C GLN A 171 16.75 -16.93 -0.14
N GLN A 172 15.67 -16.24 0.24
CA GLN A 172 14.30 -16.69 0.00
C GLN A 172 13.74 -16.06 -1.28
N PHE A 173 14.37 -16.34 -2.41
CA PHE A 173 14.12 -15.64 -3.68
C PHE A 173 12.67 -15.70 -4.15
N LEU A 174 12.00 -16.85 -4.03
CA LEU A 174 10.60 -16.98 -4.45
C LEU A 174 9.65 -16.12 -3.61
N ILE A 175 9.82 -16.14 -2.29
CA ILE A 175 9.00 -15.33 -1.37
C ILE A 175 9.34 -13.85 -1.57
N GLY A 176 10.63 -13.52 -1.67
CA GLY A 176 11.10 -12.16 -1.91
C GLY A 176 10.58 -11.56 -3.21
N ALA A 177 10.70 -12.29 -4.33
CA ALA A 177 10.18 -11.87 -5.62
C ALA A 177 8.65 -11.72 -5.61
N SER A 178 7.93 -12.61 -4.92
CA SER A 178 6.48 -12.55 -4.82
C SER A 178 6.01 -11.33 -4.01
N LEU A 179 6.57 -11.12 -2.82
CA LEU A 179 6.24 -9.98 -1.96
C LEU A 179 6.63 -8.65 -2.62
N PHE A 180 7.82 -8.60 -3.23
CA PHE A 180 8.29 -7.42 -3.96
C PHE A 180 7.39 -7.13 -5.17
N GLY A 181 7.11 -8.12 -6.01
CA GLY A 181 6.31 -7.95 -7.22
C GLY A 181 4.89 -7.48 -6.92
N ILE A 182 4.23 -8.10 -5.95
CA ILE A 182 2.88 -7.71 -5.52
C ILE A 182 2.91 -6.32 -4.88
N GLY A 183 3.80 -6.09 -3.91
CA GLY A 183 3.90 -4.82 -3.21
C GLY A 183 4.24 -3.65 -4.14
N PHE A 184 5.22 -3.84 -5.03
CA PHE A 184 5.67 -2.80 -5.95
C PHE A 184 4.64 -2.54 -7.04
N GLY A 185 4.01 -3.60 -7.57
CA GLY A 185 2.90 -3.47 -8.51
C GLY A 185 1.76 -2.63 -7.93
N LEU A 186 1.31 -2.94 -6.71
CA LEU A 186 0.25 -2.18 -6.02
C LEU A 186 0.69 -0.74 -5.66
N ASN A 187 1.96 -0.56 -5.28
CA ASN A 187 2.53 0.74 -5.00
C ASN A 187 2.51 1.66 -6.24
N VAL A 188 2.95 1.16 -7.39
CA VAL A 188 2.94 1.89 -8.67
C VAL A 188 1.51 2.10 -9.17
N ALA A 189 0.63 1.11 -9.01
CA ALA A 189 -0.78 1.21 -9.37
C ALA A 189 -1.53 2.30 -8.60
N SER A 190 -1.08 2.61 -7.37
CA SER A 190 -1.61 3.72 -6.55
C SER A 190 -1.33 5.11 -7.16
N ASN A 191 -0.54 5.18 -8.24
CA ASN A 191 -0.35 6.35 -9.10
C ASN A 191 0.20 7.59 -8.39
N HIS A 192 1.08 7.39 -7.40
CA HIS A 192 1.73 8.48 -6.70
C HIS A 192 3.27 8.47 -6.89
N PRO A 193 3.78 8.94 -8.03
CA PRO A 193 5.18 8.74 -8.44
C PRO A 193 6.18 9.33 -7.45
N GLN A 194 5.84 10.45 -6.79
CA GLN A 194 6.71 11.06 -5.78
C GLN A 194 6.92 10.15 -4.55
N MET A 195 5.89 9.43 -4.11
CA MET A 195 6.01 8.56 -2.93
C MET A 195 6.72 7.25 -3.30
N THR A 196 6.46 6.72 -4.49
CA THR A 196 7.21 5.59 -5.05
C THR A 196 8.70 5.93 -5.22
N TYR A 197 9.02 7.16 -5.64
CA TYR A 197 10.40 7.64 -5.73
C TYR A 197 11.11 7.62 -4.37
N TYR A 198 10.47 8.13 -3.31
CA TYR A 198 11.03 8.07 -1.95
C TYR A 198 11.21 6.63 -1.46
N LEU A 199 10.27 5.73 -1.77
CA LEU A 199 10.45 4.30 -1.47
C LEU A 199 11.67 3.72 -2.20
N GLY A 200 11.87 4.08 -3.48
CA GLY A 200 13.04 3.69 -4.25
C GLY A 200 14.35 4.15 -3.60
N MET A 201 14.40 5.39 -3.10
CA MET A 201 15.54 5.89 -2.33
C MET A 201 15.80 5.07 -1.07
N THR A 202 14.75 4.75 -0.30
CA THR A 202 14.87 3.90 0.89
C THR A 202 15.41 2.51 0.56
N ILE A 203 14.92 1.89 -0.53
CA ILE A 203 15.42 0.60 -1.01
C ILE A 203 16.89 0.72 -1.44
N GLY A 204 17.27 1.80 -2.13
CA GLY A 204 18.66 2.06 -2.51
C GLY A 204 19.59 2.09 -1.30
N LEU A 205 19.21 2.79 -0.23
CA LEU A 205 19.97 2.79 1.03
C LEU A 205 20.05 1.40 1.67
N LEU A 206 18.95 0.64 1.66
CA LEU A 206 18.93 -0.73 2.18
C LEU A 206 19.87 -1.67 1.40
N VAL A 207 19.88 -1.55 0.07
CA VAL A 207 20.77 -2.31 -0.83
C VAL A 207 22.23 -1.96 -0.54
N LEU A 208 22.55 -0.67 -0.39
CA LEU A 208 23.90 -0.21 -0.03
C LEU A 208 24.34 -0.76 1.34
N TYR A 209 23.43 -0.79 2.32
CA TYR A 209 23.69 -1.38 3.62
C TYR A 209 24.04 -2.88 3.53
N TYR A 210 23.25 -3.67 2.80
CA TYR A 210 23.53 -5.09 2.60
C TYR A 210 24.80 -5.35 1.78
N LEU A 211 25.09 -4.51 0.79
CA LEU A 211 26.34 -4.54 0.04
C LEU A 211 27.53 -4.35 0.97
N GLY A 212 27.50 -3.30 1.81
CA GLY A 212 28.55 -3.01 2.79
C GLY A 212 28.79 -4.17 3.76
N LEU A 213 27.72 -4.76 4.31
CA LEU A 213 27.83 -5.95 5.16
C LEU A 213 28.48 -7.14 4.43
N THR A 214 28.15 -7.34 3.16
CA THR A 214 28.69 -8.44 2.36
C THR A 214 30.17 -8.25 2.09
N ILE A 215 30.60 -7.03 1.74
CA ILE A 215 32.00 -6.67 1.54
C ILE A 215 32.80 -6.88 2.83
N LEU A 216 32.32 -6.37 3.97
CA LEU A 216 32.97 -6.53 5.27
C LEU A 216 33.13 -8.01 5.64
N LYS A 217 32.09 -8.82 5.41
CA LYS A 217 32.14 -10.27 5.64
C LYS A 217 33.15 -10.96 4.73
N SER A 218 33.26 -10.54 3.46
CA SER A 218 34.26 -11.05 2.52
C SER A 218 35.69 -10.72 2.97
N MET A 219 35.91 -9.52 3.51
CA MET A 219 37.22 -9.10 4.01
C MET A 219 37.62 -9.88 5.27
N ASN A 220 36.69 -10.07 6.21
CA ASN A 220 36.92 -10.81 7.46
C ASN A 220 36.97 -12.34 7.26
N GLY A 221 36.33 -12.85 6.20
CA GLY A 221 36.38 -14.28 5.83
C GLY A 221 37.60 -14.68 5.01
N ALA A 222 38.39 -13.72 4.51
CA ALA A 222 39.64 -13.97 3.79
C ALA A 222 40.86 -14.06 4.74
N THR A 223 40.65 -13.87 6.05
CA THR A 223 41.70 -13.88 7.08
C THR A 223 41.70 -15.16 7.95
N SER A 224 41.05 -16.23 7.50
CA SER A 224 41.09 -17.59 8.12
C SER A 224 41.43 -18.63 7.08
#